data_AF-A0A496AXV0-F1
#
_entry.id   AF-A0A496AXV0-F1
#
_cell.length_a   1.000
_cell.length_b   1.000
_cell.length_c   1.000
_cell.angle_alpha   90.00
_cell.angle_beta   90.00
_cell.angle_gamma   90.00
#
_symmetry.space_group_name_H-M   'P 1'
#
loop_
_entity.id
_entity.type
_entity.pdbx_description
1 polymer ?
#
loop_
_entity_poly.entity_id
_entity_poly.type
_entity_poly.pdbx_seq_one_letter_code
_entity_poly.pdbx_strand_id
1 'polypeptide(L)'
;MKLLSINVSKPKPIQYGGKTVMTGIFKEPVTDTVMLRKKNVDGDGQGDLRVHGGTYKAVYAYPSEHYAHWKEVLRREDLSPGQFGENLTVEGMVEDNVRIGDVFQIGETAKLQVTQPRVPCFKLEYKMGTPGFIKQFLESRRVGFYFRVLAEGDITAGDAILRIERAAESMSVTEIVNLRYFDTDNHADIAIARKLPALSPSWKRDFTRMLSQAGERAGNE
;
A
#
# COMPACT_ATOMS: atom_id res chain seq x y z
N MET A 1 -15.85 2.18 -8.88
CA MET A 1 -14.75 1.39 -8.29
C MET A 1 -15.37 0.24 -7.53
N LYS A 2 -14.69 -0.90 -7.43
CA LYS A 2 -15.27 -2.12 -6.86
C LYS A 2 -14.25 -2.87 -6.00
N LEU A 3 -14.71 -3.49 -4.93
CA LEU A 3 -13.92 -4.43 -4.14
C LEU A 3 -14.05 -5.82 -4.79
N LEU A 4 -12.99 -6.32 -5.41
CA LEU A 4 -13.03 -7.61 -6.11
C LEU A 4 -12.74 -8.79 -5.19
N SER A 5 -11.83 -8.61 -4.23
CA SER A 5 -11.44 -9.65 -3.30
C SER A 5 -11.00 -9.07 -1.97
N ILE A 6 -11.29 -9.80 -0.91
CA ILE A 6 -10.75 -9.57 0.42
C ILE A 6 -9.82 -10.73 0.72
N ASN A 7 -8.57 -10.43 1.06
CA ASN A 7 -7.54 -11.43 1.24
C ASN A 7 -6.93 -11.31 2.64
N VAL A 8 -6.86 -12.42 3.36
CA VAL A 8 -6.37 -12.48 4.74
C VAL A 8 -5.32 -13.56 4.89
N SER A 9 -4.47 -13.44 5.91
CA SER A 9 -3.49 -14.47 6.25
C SER A 9 -3.19 -14.44 7.74
N LYS A 10 -3.19 -15.61 8.39
CA LYS A 10 -2.49 -15.75 9.67
C LYS A 10 -0.98 -15.83 9.38
N PRO A 11 -0.11 -15.17 10.18
CA PRO A 11 1.33 -15.23 10.00
C PRO A 11 1.85 -16.66 9.86
N LYS A 12 2.55 -16.94 8.77
CA LYS A 12 3.21 -18.22 8.48
C LYS A 12 4.74 -18.04 8.62
N PRO A 13 5.48 -19.04 9.11
CA PRO A 13 6.94 -18.99 9.17
C PRO A 13 7.54 -19.16 7.76
N ILE A 14 8.57 -18.38 7.45
CA ILE A 14 9.44 -18.57 6.27
C ILE A 14 10.90 -18.64 6.70
N GLN A 15 11.73 -19.31 5.89
CA GLN A 15 13.18 -19.30 6.05
C GLN A 15 13.79 -18.19 5.19
N TYR A 16 14.49 -17.24 5.83
CA TYR A 16 15.16 -16.15 5.13
C TYR A 16 16.50 -15.84 5.81
N GLY A 17 17.60 -15.93 5.07
CA GLY A 17 18.96 -15.65 5.59
C GLY A 17 19.36 -16.54 6.78
N GLY A 18 18.96 -17.82 6.77
CA GLY A 18 19.23 -18.77 7.86
C GLY A 18 18.41 -18.54 9.14
N LYS A 19 17.36 -17.69 9.09
CA LYS A 19 16.47 -17.42 10.22
C LYS A 19 15.01 -17.67 9.86
N THR A 20 14.24 -18.12 10.84
CA THR A 20 12.77 -18.18 10.74
C THR A 20 12.18 -16.78 10.92
N VAL A 21 11.37 -16.33 9.97
CA VAL A 21 10.66 -15.04 10.00
C VAL A 21 9.16 -15.29 9.87
N MET A 22 8.35 -14.67 10.72
CA MET A 22 6.88 -14.71 10.60
C MET A 22 6.39 -13.68 9.57
N THR A 23 5.49 -14.09 8.68
CA THR A 23 4.96 -13.20 7.63
C THR A 23 3.50 -13.50 7.29
N GLY A 24 2.70 -12.46 7.10
CA GLY A 24 1.33 -12.54 6.58
C GLY A 24 1.25 -12.32 5.06
N ILE A 25 2.36 -12.40 4.33
CA ILE A 25 2.39 -12.12 2.88
C ILE A 25 1.56 -13.12 2.05
N PHE A 26 1.35 -14.33 2.56
CA PHE A 26 0.57 -15.39 1.92
C PHE A 26 -0.92 -15.22 2.19
N LYS A 27 -1.47 -14.12 1.67
CA LYS A 27 -2.90 -13.81 1.68
C LYS A 27 -3.66 -14.75 0.76
N GLU A 28 -4.83 -15.17 1.21
CA GLU A 28 -5.78 -15.99 0.46
C GLU A 28 -7.16 -15.31 0.48
N PRO A 29 -7.92 -15.35 -0.62
CA PRO A 29 -9.27 -14.77 -0.69
C PRO A 29 -10.22 -15.38 0.34
N VAL A 30 -11.12 -14.56 0.89
CA VAL A 30 -12.27 -15.00 1.69
C VAL A 30 -13.56 -14.64 0.99
N THR A 31 -14.56 -15.52 1.13
CA THR A 31 -15.89 -15.35 0.50
C THR A 31 -16.92 -14.72 1.42
N ASP A 32 -16.73 -14.86 2.73
CA ASP A 32 -17.67 -14.35 3.73
C ASP A 32 -17.53 -12.84 3.90
N THR A 33 -18.61 -12.21 4.39
CA THR A 33 -18.54 -10.86 4.94
C THR A 33 -17.53 -10.82 6.09
N VAL A 34 -16.66 -9.82 6.08
CA VAL A 34 -15.68 -9.62 7.15
C VAL A 34 -15.74 -8.20 7.68
N MET A 35 -15.48 -8.06 8.97
CA MET A 35 -15.43 -6.76 9.62
C MET A 35 -14.08 -6.08 9.36
N LEU A 36 -14.14 -4.87 8.82
CA LEU A 36 -13.00 -3.97 8.70
C LEU A 36 -12.79 -3.21 10.00
N ARG A 37 -11.70 -3.50 10.71
CA ARG A 37 -11.34 -2.86 11.99
C ARG A 37 -10.39 -1.70 11.81
N LYS A 38 -10.27 -0.86 12.84
CA LYS A 38 -9.32 0.25 12.93
C LYS A 38 -7.86 -0.14 12.69
N LYS A 39 -7.51 -1.39 12.99
CA LYS A 39 -6.14 -1.89 12.95
C LYS A 39 -5.88 -2.95 11.88
N ASN A 40 -6.91 -3.63 11.37
CA ASN A 40 -6.79 -4.64 10.31
C ASN A 40 -8.15 -5.08 9.76
N VAL A 41 -8.17 -6.03 8.83
CA VAL A 41 -9.35 -6.84 8.48
C VAL A 41 -9.45 -8.05 9.42
N ASP A 42 -10.65 -8.39 9.91
CA ASP A 42 -10.85 -9.61 10.71
C ASP A 42 -10.41 -10.86 9.92
N GLY A 43 -9.77 -11.81 10.59
CA GLY A 43 -9.13 -12.98 9.98
C GLY A 43 -7.69 -12.76 9.51
N ASP A 44 -7.25 -11.51 9.39
CA ASP A 44 -5.87 -11.18 9.01
C ASP A 44 -4.97 -10.96 10.23
N GLY A 45 -3.91 -11.74 10.35
CA GLY A 45 -3.00 -11.65 11.48
C GLY A 45 -1.84 -10.69 11.22
N GLN A 46 -1.65 -9.74 12.15
CA GLN A 46 -0.51 -8.84 12.17
C GLN A 46 0.69 -9.55 12.80
N GLY A 47 1.71 -9.88 12.02
CA GLY A 47 2.90 -10.58 12.52
C GLY A 47 3.78 -9.74 13.45
N ASP A 48 4.20 -8.54 13.02
CA ASP A 48 5.07 -7.63 13.79
C ASP A 48 4.53 -6.19 13.74
N LEU A 49 3.86 -5.77 14.82
CA LEU A 49 3.22 -4.46 14.98
C LEU A 49 4.21 -3.27 15.04
N ARG A 50 5.52 -3.50 15.16
CA ARG A 50 6.54 -2.43 15.23
C ARG A 50 6.99 -1.95 13.85
N VAL A 51 6.93 -2.82 12.85
CA VAL A 51 7.44 -2.56 11.48
C VAL A 51 6.32 -2.61 10.43
N HIS A 52 5.27 -3.41 10.69
CA HIS A 52 4.10 -3.57 9.84
C HIS A 52 2.81 -3.32 10.63
N GLY A 53 1.82 -2.69 9.99
CA GLY A 53 0.58 -2.29 10.65
C GLY A 53 0.66 -0.95 11.37
N GLY A 54 -0.33 -0.72 12.23
CA GLY A 54 -0.63 0.59 12.84
C GLY A 54 -1.64 1.39 12.04
N THR A 55 -2.18 2.45 12.63
CA THR A 55 -3.32 3.20 12.07
C THR A 55 -3.12 3.62 10.62
N TYR A 56 -1.90 3.98 10.21
CA TYR A 56 -1.60 4.44 8.85
C TYR A 56 -1.37 3.31 7.84
N LYS A 57 -1.35 2.06 8.26
CA LYS A 57 -1.15 0.87 7.41
C LYS A 57 -2.14 -0.23 7.81
N ALA A 58 -3.35 0.17 8.16
CA ALA A 58 -4.37 -0.76 8.66
C ALA A 58 -4.73 -1.79 7.57
N VAL A 59 -4.90 -1.32 6.33
CA VAL A 59 -5.30 -2.16 5.20
C VAL A 59 -4.53 -1.78 3.95
N TYR A 60 -3.99 -2.78 3.25
CA TYR A 60 -3.28 -2.61 1.98
C TYR A 60 -4.24 -2.90 0.82
N ALA A 61 -4.34 -1.98 -0.14
CA ALA A 61 -5.08 -2.16 -1.37
C ALA A 61 -4.16 -2.21 -2.59
N TYR A 62 -4.53 -3.07 -3.54
CA TYR A 62 -3.80 -3.23 -4.79
C TYR A 62 -4.75 -3.26 -5.99
N PRO A 63 -4.53 -2.41 -7.01
CA PRO A 63 -5.36 -2.38 -8.21
C PRO A 63 -5.27 -3.68 -9.01
N SER A 64 -6.44 -4.23 -9.38
CA SER A 64 -6.59 -5.44 -10.19
C SER A 64 -6.01 -5.28 -11.59
N GLU A 65 -6.00 -4.06 -12.11
CA GLU A 65 -5.50 -3.67 -13.43
C GLU A 65 -4.03 -4.05 -13.60
N HIS A 66 -3.27 -4.11 -12.50
CA HIS A 66 -1.85 -4.44 -12.54
C HIS A 66 -1.57 -5.94 -12.66
N TYR A 67 -2.55 -6.81 -12.40
CA TYR A 67 -2.37 -8.25 -12.51
C TYR A 67 -2.04 -8.66 -13.95
N ALA A 68 -2.74 -8.12 -14.95
CA ALA A 68 -2.46 -8.41 -16.36
C ALA A 68 -1.02 -8.04 -16.75
N HIS A 69 -0.57 -6.85 -16.31
CA HIS A 69 0.81 -6.41 -16.52
C HIS A 69 1.83 -7.37 -15.90
N TRP A 70 1.61 -7.80 -14.65
CA TRP A 70 2.55 -8.69 -13.99
C TRP A 70 2.54 -10.11 -14.55
N LYS A 71 1.40 -10.60 -15.04
CA LYS A 71 1.32 -11.89 -15.73
C LYS A 71 2.20 -11.89 -16.98
N GLU A 72 2.15 -10.81 -17.76
CA GLU A 72 2.97 -10.62 -18.95
C GLU A 72 4.45 -10.49 -18.61
N VAL A 73 4.81 -9.55 -17.71
CA VAL A 73 6.20 -9.27 -17.33
C VAL A 73 6.89 -10.49 -16.71
N LEU A 74 6.19 -11.22 -15.84
CA LEU A 74 6.73 -12.39 -15.15
C LEU A 74 6.54 -13.69 -15.92
N ARG A 75 5.78 -13.66 -17.03
CA ARG A 75 5.36 -14.84 -17.81
C ARG A 75 4.74 -15.92 -16.91
N ARG A 76 3.77 -15.49 -16.09
CA ARG A 76 3.09 -16.32 -15.09
C ARG A 76 1.59 -16.17 -15.20
N GLU A 77 0.87 -17.28 -15.17
CA GLU A 77 -0.61 -17.27 -15.22
C GLU A 77 -1.27 -17.45 -13.85
N ASP A 78 -0.49 -17.82 -12.83
CA ASP A 78 -0.95 -18.19 -11.49
C ASP A 78 -1.12 -16.99 -10.53
N LEU A 79 -0.95 -15.75 -11.01
CA LEU A 79 -1.17 -14.56 -10.20
C LEU A 79 -2.68 -14.38 -9.93
N SER A 80 -3.06 -14.42 -8.66
CA SER A 80 -4.44 -14.34 -8.18
C SER A 80 -4.61 -13.34 -7.03
N PRO A 81 -5.83 -12.85 -6.73
CA PRO A 81 -6.04 -11.88 -5.65
C PRO A 81 -5.32 -12.23 -4.33
N GLY A 82 -4.66 -11.23 -3.74
CA GLY A 82 -3.77 -11.41 -2.57
C GLY A 82 -2.32 -11.72 -2.93
N GLN A 83 -1.97 -11.91 -4.22
CA GLN A 83 -0.61 -12.27 -4.65
C GLN A 83 0.44 -11.27 -4.16
N PHE A 84 0.14 -9.98 -4.17
CA PHE A 84 1.07 -8.92 -3.77
C PHE A 84 1.04 -8.64 -2.25
N GLY A 85 0.26 -9.44 -1.51
CA GLY A 85 0.09 -9.35 -0.07
C GLY A 85 -0.96 -8.31 0.35
N GLU A 86 -1.79 -7.86 -0.58
CA GLU A 86 -2.89 -6.93 -0.34
C GLU A 86 -4.03 -7.56 0.43
N ASN A 87 -4.68 -6.75 1.27
CA ASN A 87 -5.93 -7.11 1.91
C ASN A 87 -7.11 -6.90 0.96
N LEU A 88 -7.06 -5.85 0.14
CA LEU A 88 -8.15 -5.49 -0.78
C LEU A 88 -7.62 -5.50 -2.20
N THR A 89 -8.14 -6.40 -3.02
CA THR A 89 -7.96 -6.31 -4.47
C THR A 89 -9.08 -5.44 -5.01
N VAL A 90 -8.73 -4.29 -5.60
CA VAL A 90 -9.68 -3.23 -5.95
C VAL A 90 -9.66 -2.94 -7.44
N GLU A 91 -10.78 -2.48 -8.00
CA GLU A 91 -10.92 -2.11 -9.41
C GLU A 91 -11.24 -0.62 -9.57
N GLY A 92 -10.61 0.03 -10.54
CA GLY A 92 -10.79 1.43 -10.90
C GLY A 92 -10.00 2.40 -10.00
N MET A 93 -9.00 1.90 -9.27
CA MET A 93 -8.30 2.63 -8.21
C MET A 93 -6.78 2.71 -8.44
N VAL A 94 -6.33 2.94 -9.67
CA VAL A 94 -4.90 3.08 -9.99
C VAL A 94 -4.27 4.31 -9.31
N GLU A 95 -2.96 4.22 -9.04
CA GLU A 95 -2.16 5.12 -8.21
C GLU A 95 -2.16 6.58 -8.70
N ASP A 96 -2.29 6.80 -10.01
CA ASP A 96 -2.36 8.14 -10.62
C ASP A 96 -3.66 8.88 -10.25
N ASN A 97 -4.74 8.12 -10.03
CA ASN A 97 -6.08 8.66 -9.79
C ASN A 97 -6.46 8.71 -8.30
N VAL A 98 -5.72 7.99 -7.46
CA VAL A 98 -5.90 7.92 -6.01
C VAL A 98 -4.93 8.88 -5.34
N ARG A 99 -5.43 9.77 -4.49
CA ARG A 99 -4.60 10.78 -3.80
C ARG A 99 -4.47 10.50 -2.31
N ILE A 100 -3.35 10.92 -1.73
CA ILE A 100 -3.14 10.87 -0.28
C ILE A 100 -4.20 11.74 0.39
N GLY A 101 -4.95 11.13 1.31
CA GLY A 101 -6.05 11.76 2.02
C GLY A 101 -7.43 11.52 1.41
N ASP A 102 -7.54 11.00 0.18
CA ASP A 102 -8.86 10.63 -0.37
C ASP A 102 -9.57 9.68 0.59
N VAL A 103 -10.88 9.90 0.78
CA VAL A 103 -11.73 9.08 1.63
C VAL A 103 -12.69 8.28 0.76
N PHE A 104 -12.70 6.98 0.99
CA PHE A 104 -13.57 6.04 0.30
C PHE A 104 -14.48 5.35 1.30
N GLN A 105 -15.71 5.11 0.87
CA GLN A 105 -16.64 4.19 1.53
C GLN A 105 -16.62 2.86 0.78
N ILE A 106 -16.61 1.76 1.53
CA ILE A 106 -16.80 0.41 1.03
C ILE A 106 -18.02 -0.17 1.72
N GLY A 107 -18.92 -0.79 0.96
CA GLY A 107 -20.20 -1.24 1.49
C GLY A 107 -21.01 -0.06 2.07
N GLU A 108 -21.74 -0.32 3.15
CA GLU A 108 -22.62 0.68 3.75
C GLU A 108 -21.93 1.60 4.76
N THR A 109 -20.98 1.08 5.56
CA THR A 109 -20.51 1.76 6.78
C THR A 109 -19.00 1.94 6.87
N ALA A 110 -18.20 1.10 6.19
CA ALA A 110 -16.75 1.15 6.29
C ALA A 110 -16.18 2.37 5.54
N LYS A 111 -15.45 3.23 6.26
CA LYS A 111 -14.79 4.42 5.68
C LYS A 111 -13.28 4.32 5.84
N LEU A 112 -12.55 4.54 4.75
CA LEU A 112 -11.09 4.42 4.70
C LEU A 112 -10.48 5.68 4.10
N GLN A 113 -9.31 6.08 4.61
CA GLN A 113 -8.56 7.22 4.07
C GLN A 113 -7.17 6.80 3.62
N VAL A 114 -6.78 7.18 2.41
CA VAL A 114 -5.45 6.87 1.83
C VAL A 114 -4.36 7.56 2.62
N THR A 115 -3.33 6.82 3.01
CA THR A 115 -2.27 7.34 3.91
C THR A 115 -0.89 7.34 3.33
N GLN A 116 -0.57 6.38 2.46
CA GLN A 116 0.76 6.27 1.87
C GLN A 116 0.81 5.20 0.77
N PRO A 117 1.78 5.29 -0.15
CA PRO A 117 2.14 4.16 -1.00
C PRO A 117 2.69 2.98 -0.18
N ARG A 118 2.63 1.79 -0.79
CA ARG A 118 3.32 0.58 -0.33
C ARG A 118 4.82 0.67 -0.65
N VAL A 119 5.67 0.31 0.31
CA VAL A 119 7.14 0.26 0.13
C VAL A 119 7.61 -1.20 0.06
N PRO A 120 7.80 -1.80 -1.14
CA PRO A 120 8.06 -3.25 -1.29
C PRO A 120 9.21 -3.73 -0.39
N CYS A 121 9.11 -4.97 0.09
CA CYS A 121 10.10 -5.54 1.02
C CYS A 121 10.41 -7.00 0.67
N PHE A 122 11.46 -7.57 1.27
CA PHE A 122 11.95 -8.92 0.98
C PHE A 122 10.89 -10.02 1.05
N LYS A 123 9.84 -9.85 1.87
CA LYS A 123 8.73 -10.82 1.97
C LYS A 123 7.94 -10.94 0.66
N LEU A 124 7.79 -9.83 -0.08
CA LEU A 124 7.16 -9.85 -1.40
C LEU A 124 8.04 -10.62 -2.39
N GLU A 125 9.32 -10.31 -2.47
CA GLU A 125 10.27 -11.03 -3.33
C GLU A 125 10.31 -12.53 -3.02
N TYR A 126 10.34 -12.89 -1.74
CA TYR A 126 10.27 -14.27 -1.28
C TYR A 126 9.00 -14.98 -1.78
N LYS A 127 7.82 -14.35 -1.62
CA LYS A 127 6.56 -14.90 -2.11
C LYS A 127 6.53 -15.05 -3.63
N MET A 128 7.09 -14.07 -4.34
CA MET A 128 7.10 -14.08 -5.80
C MET A 128 8.09 -15.10 -6.37
N GLY A 129 9.12 -15.48 -5.61
CA GLY A 129 10.14 -16.42 -6.07
C GLY A 129 10.97 -15.86 -7.24
N THR A 130 11.01 -14.54 -7.38
CA THR A 130 11.67 -13.85 -8.50
C THR A 130 12.72 -12.90 -7.94
N PRO A 131 14.02 -13.23 -8.06
CA PRO A 131 15.10 -12.32 -7.64
C PRO A 131 15.04 -10.97 -8.35
N GLY A 132 15.29 -9.89 -7.60
CA GLY A 132 15.22 -8.52 -8.09
C GLY A 132 13.79 -7.97 -8.23
N PHE A 133 12.76 -8.73 -7.86
CA PHE A 133 11.37 -8.32 -8.08
C PHE A 133 11.00 -7.02 -7.35
N ILE A 134 11.57 -6.76 -6.17
CA ILE A 134 11.33 -5.51 -5.44
C ILE A 134 11.68 -4.28 -6.26
N LYS A 135 12.81 -4.33 -6.98
CA LYS A 135 13.28 -3.23 -7.81
C LYS A 135 12.33 -3.03 -8.99
N GLN A 136 12.00 -4.09 -9.71
CA GLN A 136 11.05 -4.04 -10.84
C GLN A 136 9.67 -3.53 -10.38
N PHE A 137 9.18 -4.03 -9.25
CA PHE A 137 7.91 -3.62 -8.66
C PHE A 137 7.88 -2.12 -8.35
N LEU A 138 8.96 -1.61 -7.74
CA LEU A 138 9.09 -0.19 -7.46
C LEU A 138 9.22 0.66 -8.75
N GLU A 139 10.04 0.20 -9.70
CA GLU A 139 10.24 0.86 -10.99
C GLU A 139 8.96 0.95 -11.83
N SER A 140 8.03 0.01 -11.67
CA SER A 140 6.74 0.07 -12.35
C SER A 140 5.80 1.18 -11.84
N ARG A 141 6.05 1.73 -10.65
CA ARG A 141 5.14 2.59 -9.86
C ARG A 141 3.79 1.93 -9.48
N ARG A 142 3.57 0.67 -9.84
CA ARG A 142 2.36 -0.14 -9.55
C ARG A 142 2.48 -0.75 -8.17
N VAL A 143 2.60 0.09 -7.16
CA VAL A 143 2.92 -0.36 -5.81
C VAL A 143 1.68 -0.59 -4.94
N GLY A 144 0.52 -0.05 -5.31
CA GLY A 144 -0.65 0.06 -4.47
C GLY A 144 -0.43 0.98 -3.26
N PHE A 145 -1.39 0.99 -2.34
CA PHE A 145 -1.41 1.99 -1.26
C PHE A 145 -2.12 1.47 -0.02
N TYR A 146 -1.81 2.09 1.10
CA TYR A 146 -2.44 1.80 2.38
C TYR A 146 -3.56 2.77 2.70
N PHE A 147 -4.48 2.24 3.48
CA PHE A 147 -5.54 2.96 4.14
C PHE A 147 -5.35 2.95 5.66
N ARG A 148 -5.81 4.04 6.30
CA ARG A 148 -6.32 4.01 7.67
C ARG A 148 -7.84 3.83 7.64
N VAL A 149 -8.41 3.27 8.69
CA VAL A 149 -9.87 3.10 8.81
C VAL A 149 -10.46 4.24 9.65
N LEU A 150 -11.32 5.05 9.04
CA LEU A 150 -12.04 6.16 9.67
C LEU A 150 -13.34 5.71 10.34
N ALA A 151 -14.02 4.71 9.78
CA ALA A 151 -15.16 4.05 10.41
C ALA A 151 -15.03 2.54 10.15
N GLU A 152 -15.16 1.74 11.21
CA GLU A 152 -15.26 0.29 11.08
C GLU A 152 -16.58 -0.09 10.43
N GLY A 153 -16.63 -1.23 9.74
CA GLY A 153 -17.83 -1.70 9.07
C GLY A 153 -17.61 -3.03 8.38
N ASP A 154 -18.71 -3.72 8.11
CA ASP A 154 -18.70 -4.96 7.35
C ASP A 154 -18.43 -4.67 5.86
N ILE A 155 -17.60 -5.51 5.26
CA ILE A 155 -17.27 -5.47 3.84
C ILE A 155 -17.36 -6.88 3.25
N THR A 156 -17.81 -6.96 2.00
CA THR A 156 -17.93 -8.20 1.24
C THR A 156 -17.32 -8.02 -0.15
N ALA A 157 -16.69 -9.08 -0.68
CA ALA A 157 -16.26 -9.08 -2.08
C ALA A 157 -17.47 -8.81 -3.00
N GLY A 158 -17.32 -7.86 -3.91
CA GLY A 158 -18.40 -7.37 -4.75
C GLY A 158 -18.91 -5.97 -4.38
N ASP A 159 -18.62 -5.50 -3.16
CA ASP A 159 -19.06 -4.18 -2.71
C ASP A 159 -18.60 -3.05 -3.61
N ALA A 160 -19.47 -2.06 -3.78
CA ALA A 160 -19.12 -0.80 -4.40
C ALA A 160 -18.10 -0.05 -3.53
N ILE A 161 -17.12 0.56 -4.19
CA ILE A 161 -16.22 1.52 -3.55
C ILE A 161 -16.58 2.90 -4.09
N LEU A 162 -16.96 3.79 -3.18
CA LEU A 162 -17.36 5.16 -3.50
C LEU A 162 -16.34 6.13 -2.91
N ARG A 163 -15.80 7.04 -3.75
CA ARG A 163 -15.04 8.17 -3.22
C ARG A 163 -16.03 9.15 -2.62
N ILE A 164 -16.02 9.30 -1.31
CA ILE A 164 -16.90 10.20 -0.57
C ILE A 164 -16.23 11.54 -0.28
N GLU A 165 -14.90 11.60 -0.32
CA GLU A 165 -14.12 12.83 -0.18
C GLU A 165 -12.88 12.78 -1.06
N ARG A 166 -12.62 13.87 -1.78
CA ARG A 166 -11.35 14.12 -2.47
C ARG A 166 -10.54 15.06 -1.61
N ALA A 167 -9.32 14.65 -1.22
CA ALA A 167 -8.52 15.49 -0.34
C ALA A 167 -8.14 16.82 -1.01
N ALA A 168 -8.40 17.92 -0.31
CA ALA A 168 -7.86 19.23 -0.66
C ALA A 168 -6.34 19.22 -0.52
N GLU A 169 -5.64 19.93 -1.41
CA GLU A 169 -4.17 20.02 -1.43
C GLU A 169 -3.50 18.64 -1.27
N SER A 170 -3.69 17.78 -2.27
CA SER A 170 -3.22 16.40 -2.24
C SER A 170 -2.39 16.03 -3.48
N MET A 171 -1.53 15.03 -3.30
CA MET A 171 -0.75 14.40 -4.37
C MET A 171 -1.27 12.98 -4.58
N SER A 172 -1.22 12.53 -5.83
CA SER A 172 -1.44 11.14 -6.21
C SER A 172 -0.45 10.21 -5.51
N VAL A 173 -0.82 8.93 -5.41
CA VAL A 173 0.08 7.91 -4.88
C VAL A 173 1.34 7.82 -5.76
N THR A 174 1.20 7.94 -7.08
CA THR A 174 2.34 7.94 -8.01
C THR A 174 3.30 9.10 -7.79
N GLU A 175 2.79 10.33 -7.63
CA GLU A 175 3.62 11.52 -7.34
C GLU A 175 4.44 11.31 -6.06
N ILE A 176 3.82 10.81 -5.00
CA ILE A 176 4.50 10.53 -3.73
C ILE A 176 5.58 9.46 -3.86
N VAL A 177 5.35 8.42 -4.67
CA VAL A 177 6.38 7.42 -4.99
C VAL A 177 7.55 8.05 -5.74
N ASN A 178 7.26 8.88 -6.75
CA ASN A 178 8.29 9.54 -7.56
C ASN A 178 9.18 10.44 -6.71
N LEU A 179 8.62 11.31 -5.87
CA LEU A 179 9.39 12.21 -5.01
C LEU A 179 10.36 11.48 -4.07
N ARG A 180 10.04 10.26 -3.68
CA ARG A 180 10.89 9.48 -2.77
C ARG A 180 12.01 8.72 -3.49
N TYR A 181 11.75 8.22 -4.69
CA TYR A 181 12.60 7.19 -5.31
C TYR A 181 13.20 7.58 -6.65
N PHE A 182 12.64 8.58 -7.33
CA PHE A 182 12.92 8.82 -8.74
C PHE A 182 13.13 10.30 -9.09
N ASP A 183 12.48 11.20 -8.36
CA ASP A 183 12.59 12.65 -8.50
C ASP A 183 13.03 13.27 -7.16
N THR A 184 14.20 12.82 -6.69
CA THR A 184 14.67 13.11 -5.32
C THR A 184 15.17 14.54 -5.13
N ASP A 185 15.45 15.24 -6.24
CA ASP A 185 15.96 16.62 -6.24
C ASP A 185 14.84 17.66 -6.36
N ASN A 186 13.58 17.23 -6.53
CA ASN A 186 12.40 18.09 -6.54
C ASN A 186 12.02 18.52 -5.10
N HIS A 187 12.89 19.35 -4.51
CA HIS A 187 12.76 19.81 -3.14
C HIS A 187 11.49 20.62 -2.89
N ALA A 188 10.97 21.32 -3.90
CA ALA A 188 9.73 22.09 -3.80
C ALA A 188 8.54 21.16 -3.51
N ASP A 189 8.35 20.12 -4.32
CA ASP A 189 7.24 19.18 -4.13
C ASP A 189 7.48 18.28 -2.91
N ILE A 190 8.71 17.90 -2.59
CA ILE A 190 9.03 17.19 -1.34
C ILE A 190 8.62 18.03 -0.11
N ALA A 191 8.84 19.35 -0.14
CA ALA A 191 8.45 20.25 0.94
C ALA A 191 6.93 20.36 1.11
N ILE A 192 6.17 20.29 0.01
CA ILE A 192 4.70 20.21 0.01
C ILE A 192 4.25 18.84 0.52
N ALA A 193 4.77 17.75 -0.04
CA ALA A 193 4.41 16.37 0.28
C ALA A 193 4.54 16.06 1.78
N ARG A 194 5.61 16.55 2.42
CA ARG A 194 5.83 16.38 3.86
C ARG A 194 4.70 16.99 4.71
N LYS A 195 4.05 18.05 4.23
CA LYS A 195 2.99 18.77 4.97
C LYS A 195 1.61 18.13 4.80
N LEU A 196 1.42 17.22 3.83
CA LEU A 196 0.14 16.55 3.58
C LEU A 196 -0.43 15.93 4.87
N PRO A 197 -1.61 16.36 5.36
CA PRO A 197 -2.11 15.94 6.66
C PRO A 197 -2.26 14.42 6.78
N ALA A 198 -2.76 13.78 5.73
CA ALA A 198 -3.04 12.35 5.72
C ALA A 198 -1.81 11.45 5.53
N LEU A 199 -0.68 12.00 5.06
CA LEU A 199 0.54 11.24 4.81
C LEU A 199 1.12 10.69 6.12
N SER A 200 1.59 9.44 6.09
CA SER A 200 2.06 8.79 7.32
C SER A 200 3.33 9.44 7.91
N PRO A 201 3.50 9.39 9.25
CA PRO A 201 4.67 9.98 9.90
C PRO A 201 6.01 9.46 9.39
N SER A 202 6.09 8.19 8.98
CA SER A 202 7.34 7.63 8.44
C SER A 202 7.73 8.29 7.12
N TRP A 203 6.76 8.49 6.22
CA TRP A 203 7.00 9.16 4.94
C TRP A 203 7.35 10.65 5.14
N LYS A 204 6.67 11.33 6.06
CA LYS A 204 7.00 12.72 6.42
C LYS A 204 8.44 12.84 6.94
N ARG A 205 8.88 11.89 7.78
CA ARG A 205 10.28 11.86 8.27
C ARG A 205 11.27 11.61 7.15
N ASP A 206 10.97 10.70 6.22
CA ASP A 206 11.83 10.43 5.07
C ASP A 206 12.00 11.70 4.21
N PHE A 207 10.91 12.41 3.91
CA PHE A 207 10.96 13.68 3.17
C PHE A 207 11.67 14.80 3.92
N THR A 208 11.53 14.90 5.25
CA THR A 208 12.35 15.83 6.05
C THR A 208 13.83 15.55 5.89
N ARG A 209 14.24 14.28 6.00
CA ARG A 209 15.65 13.90 5.89
C ARG A 209 16.22 14.23 4.52
N MET A 210 15.46 13.99 3.44
CA MET A 210 15.87 14.32 2.08
C MET A 210 16.15 15.82 1.93
N LEU A 211 15.28 16.68 2.44
CA LEU A 211 15.48 18.14 2.42
C LEU A 211 16.69 18.58 3.24
N SER A 212 16.93 17.97 4.41
CA SER A 212 18.10 18.27 5.24
C SER A 212 19.41 17.91 4.54
N GLN A 213 19.49 16.71 3.94
CA GLN A 213 20.68 16.24 3.22
C GLN A 213 21.00 17.08 1.99
N ALA A 214 19.98 17.61 1.31
CA ALA A 214 20.17 18.55 0.21
C ALA A 214 20.77 19.88 0.67
N GLY A 215 20.29 20.43 1.80
CA GLY A 215 20.82 21.66 2.38
C GLY A 215 22.28 21.53 2.84
N GLU A 216 22.66 20.38 3.38
CA GLU A 216 24.06 20.08 3.75
C GLU A 216 25.00 19.98 2.54
N ARG A 217 24.51 19.49 1.39
CA ARG A 217 25.30 19.44 0.15
C ARG A 217 25.51 20.84 -0.42
N ALA A 218 24.45 21.63 -0.50
CA ALA A 218 24.51 23.00 -1.03
C ALA A 218 25.32 23.97 -0.15
N GLY A 219 25.51 23.69 1.15
CA GLY A 219 26.33 24.50 2.05
C GLY A 219 27.82 24.10 2.09
N ASN A 220 28.20 23.01 1.43
CA ASN A 220 29.58 22.51 1.34
C ASN A 220 30.19 22.68 -0.07
N GLU A 221 29.45 23.28 -1.01
CA GLU A 221 29.91 23.73 -2.34
C GLU A 221 30.19 25.23 -2.33
#